data_AF-N6TQI5-F1
#
_entry.id   AF-N6TQI5-F1
#
_cell.length_a   1.000
_cell.length_b   1.000
_cell.length_c   1.000
_cell.angle_alpha   90.00
_cell.angle_beta   90.00
_cell.angle_gamma   90.00
#
_symmetry.space_group_name_H-M   'P 1'
#
loop_
_entity.id
_entity.type
_entity.pdbx_description
1 polymer ?
#
loop_
_entity_poly.entity_id
_entity_poly.type
_entity_poly.pdbx_seq_one_letter_code
_entity_poly.pdbx_strand_id
1 'polypeptide(L)'
;MKIGERDNRLNLNEGVETQTENQTYTNENNIYIFQAHLQNEENSASKINKLKDLIRKNLPGCDLVLCIFIAALKSFRADKCLRPFPQYFVNEKDEKDFVSLKKSFDKIPPLSEFLRIPAQNIPQDVADLLLWLFFASGIPILTKDSVENLPVSVLNTKASINPVPQHVFEVNYSPKIDETWMKRTRSKTVFYAFHGSPVINFYSILKIGLQQHFSSEKEVIFGNGVYLSNEISICTNYAPFAKTWNHSTIGTKHSIIAVCEVINDEENVKCKDENNRKRALNQNSYGEIPEKYFVVTNSELIKVKYLLVYGNGGPSAVKSFVKKHFLWILIVLYIVMLLMIKLYNMGLWKKSIRLVYFLQKYCLAFNTYLNN
;
A
#
# COMPACT_ATOMS: atom_id res chain seq x y z
N MET A 1 42.96 -56.73 -11.35
CA MET A 1 44.37 -56.62 -10.91
C MET A 1 44.88 -55.27 -11.37
N LYS A 2 45.73 -54.63 -10.57
CA LYS A 2 45.98 -53.18 -10.50
C LYS A 2 47.30 -52.83 -11.21
N ILE A 3 47.48 -51.53 -11.53
CA ILE A 3 48.75 -50.78 -11.75
C ILE A 3 49.30 -50.86 -13.20
N GLY A 4 49.80 -49.80 -13.88
CA GLY A 4 49.99 -48.38 -13.58
C GLY A 4 50.95 -47.71 -14.61
N GLU A 5 51.00 -46.36 -14.58
CA GLU A 5 52.01 -45.41 -15.17
C GLU A 5 52.22 -45.39 -16.71
N ARG A 6 52.50 -44.29 -17.45
CA ARG A 6 52.80 -42.85 -17.21
C ARG A 6 52.72 -42.09 -18.58
N ASP A 7 52.87 -40.77 -18.51
CA ASP A 7 53.37 -39.80 -19.52
C ASP A 7 52.42 -38.86 -20.32
N ASN A 8 52.42 -37.61 -19.85
CA ASN A 8 52.78 -36.35 -20.54
C ASN A 8 52.24 -36.07 -21.97
N ARG A 9 51.48 -34.96 -22.15
CA ARG A 9 51.93 -33.74 -22.88
C ARG A 9 50.80 -32.73 -23.23
N LEU A 10 51.15 -31.46 -23.01
CA LEU A 10 50.92 -30.26 -23.86
C LEU A 10 49.59 -29.48 -23.85
N ASN A 11 49.78 -28.20 -23.47
CA ASN A 11 49.32 -26.96 -24.10
C ASN A 11 47.84 -26.72 -24.37
N LEU A 12 47.29 -25.73 -23.67
CA LEU A 12 46.36 -24.76 -24.26
C LEU A 12 46.72 -23.35 -23.78
N ASN A 13 47.28 -22.58 -24.72
CA ASN A 13 47.37 -21.13 -24.69
C ASN A 13 46.30 -20.58 -25.65
N GLU A 14 45.92 -19.33 -25.39
CA GLU A 14 45.22 -18.37 -26.27
C GLU A 14 43.68 -18.29 -26.19
N GLY A 15 43.22 -17.04 -26.02
CA GLY A 15 41.86 -16.63 -26.36
C GLY A 15 41.12 -15.82 -25.30
N VAL A 16 41.72 -14.74 -24.77
CA VAL A 16 40.94 -13.69 -24.10
C VAL A 16 40.24 -12.87 -25.18
N GLU A 17 38.98 -13.17 -25.45
CA GLU A 17 38.06 -12.25 -26.12
C GLU A 17 37.00 -11.78 -25.13
N THR A 18 37.13 -10.51 -24.77
CA THR A 18 36.10 -9.71 -24.11
C THR A 18 34.94 -9.50 -25.08
N GLN A 19 33.77 -10.06 -24.76
CA GLN A 19 32.50 -9.58 -25.29
C GLN A 19 31.60 -9.15 -24.13
N THR A 20 31.49 -7.82 -24.02
CA THR A 20 30.48 -7.08 -23.28
C THR A 20 29.09 -7.45 -23.80
N GLU A 21 28.32 -8.22 -23.02
CA GLU A 21 26.88 -8.28 -23.18
C GLU A 21 26.21 -7.43 -22.10
N ASN A 22 25.75 -6.26 -22.55
CA ASN A 22 24.76 -5.43 -21.87
C ASN A 22 23.47 -6.24 -21.73
N GLN A 23 23.17 -6.69 -20.51
CA GLN A 23 21.81 -7.05 -20.11
C GLN A 23 21.32 -6.12 -19.01
N THR A 24 20.18 -5.54 -19.31
CA THR A 24 19.45 -4.50 -18.58
C THR A 24 18.97 -5.01 -17.22
N TYR A 25 19.80 -4.88 -16.18
CA TYR A 25 19.36 -5.10 -14.80
C TYR A 25 18.65 -3.84 -14.29
N THR A 26 17.32 -3.92 -14.21
CA THR A 26 16.41 -2.83 -13.82
C THR A 26 16.49 -2.49 -12.33
N ASN A 27 16.05 -1.26 -12.03
CA ASN A 27 16.11 -0.44 -10.80
C ASN A 27 15.82 -1.07 -9.41
N GLU A 28 15.47 -2.35 -9.29
CA GLU A 28 14.92 -2.97 -8.06
C GLU A 28 16.01 -3.46 -7.10
N ASN A 29 17.14 -3.93 -7.63
CA ASN A 29 18.30 -4.35 -6.82
C ASN A 29 18.93 -3.19 -6.03
N ASN A 30 18.76 -1.96 -6.50
CA ASN A 30 19.36 -0.78 -5.87
C ASN A 30 18.75 -0.47 -4.50
N ILE A 31 17.46 -0.74 -4.25
CA ILE A 31 16.81 -0.30 -3.01
C ILE A 31 17.16 -1.21 -1.82
N TYR A 32 17.31 -2.52 -2.04
CA TYR A 32 17.70 -3.46 -0.98
C TYR A 32 19.20 -3.41 -0.66
N ILE A 33 20.05 -3.18 -1.66
CA ILE A 33 21.48 -2.88 -1.45
C ILE A 33 21.61 -1.57 -0.64
N PHE A 34 20.73 -0.60 -0.87
CA PHE A 34 20.73 0.69 -0.19
C PHE A 34 20.30 0.61 1.29
N GLN A 35 19.41 -0.33 1.65
CA GLN A 35 19.10 -0.64 3.06
C GLN A 35 20.31 -1.20 3.82
N ALA A 36 21.16 -1.99 3.15
CA ALA A 36 22.38 -2.55 3.74
C ALA A 36 23.52 -1.52 3.86
N HIS A 37 23.59 -0.51 2.99
CA HIS A 37 24.66 0.49 2.97
C HIS A 37 24.56 1.62 4.01
N LEU A 38 23.47 1.74 4.77
CA LEU A 38 23.31 2.76 5.82
C LEU A 38 24.15 2.52 7.09
N GLN A 39 24.95 1.45 7.13
CA GLN A 39 25.81 1.10 8.26
C GLN A 39 27.18 1.79 8.28
N ASN A 40 27.54 2.58 7.26
CA ASN A 40 28.78 3.37 7.26
C ASN A 40 28.53 4.81 7.75
N GLU A 41 29.56 5.47 8.29
CA GLU A 41 29.57 6.82 8.87
C GLU A 41 29.21 7.93 7.85
N GLU A 42 27.96 7.93 7.38
CA GLU A 42 27.42 9.00 6.55
C GLU A 42 26.86 10.14 7.41
N ASN A 43 27.19 11.37 7.05
CA ASN A 43 26.64 12.59 7.66
C ASN A 43 25.10 12.55 7.72
N SER A 44 24.49 13.02 8.82
CA SER A 44 23.03 13.08 9.03
C SER A 44 22.28 13.72 7.84
N ALA A 45 22.83 14.79 7.27
CA ALA A 45 22.25 15.44 6.09
C ALA A 45 22.20 14.52 4.85
N SER A 46 23.21 13.65 4.67
CA SER A 46 23.24 12.66 3.59
C SER A 46 22.13 11.63 3.77
N LYS A 47 21.97 11.09 4.98
CA LYS A 47 20.90 10.11 5.30
C LYS A 47 19.50 10.70 5.07
N ILE A 48 19.28 11.96 5.44
CA ILE A 48 18.00 12.64 5.20
C ILE A 48 17.74 12.85 3.71
N ASN A 49 18.75 13.20 2.91
CA ASN A 49 18.58 13.34 1.46
C ASN A 49 18.25 12.00 0.80
N LYS A 50 18.91 10.92 1.23
CA LYS A 50 18.59 9.55 0.83
C LYS A 50 17.14 9.16 1.14
N LEU A 51 16.66 9.48 2.35
CA LEU A 51 15.27 9.29 2.74
C LEU A 51 14.31 10.06 1.82
N LYS A 52 14.61 11.33 1.52
CA LYS A 52 13.80 12.13 0.59
C LYS A 52 13.80 11.55 -0.81
N ASP A 53 14.91 11.02 -1.29
CA ASP A 53 14.99 10.41 -2.60
C ASP A 53 14.13 9.14 -2.69
N LEU A 54 14.13 8.31 -1.64
CA LEU A 54 13.22 7.17 -1.52
C LEU A 54 11.75 7.62 -1.59
N ILE A 55 11.38 8.59 -0.75
CA ILE A 55 10.01 9.11 -0.70
C ILE A 55 9.60 9.74 -2.03
N ARG A 56 10.51 10.45 -2.72
CA ARG A 56 10.22 11.07 -4.02
C ARG A 56 9.97 10.03 -5.11
N LYS A 57 10.75 8.94 -5.11
CA LYS A 57 10.61 7.85 -6.09
C LYS A 57 9.37 6.99 -5.83
N ASN A 58 8.98 6.81 -4.57
CA ASN A 58 7.87 5.95 -4.19
C ASN A 58 6.95 6.60 -3.13
N LEU A 59 6.40 7.76 -3.46
CA LEU A 59 5.56 8.53 -2.54
C LEU A 59 4.32 7.74 -2.09
N PRO A 60 3.51 7.11 -2.97
CA PRO A 60 2.29 6.42 -2.55
C PRO A 60 2.59 5.20 -1.66
N GLY A 61 3.67 4.48 -1.94
CA GLY A 61 4.12 3.35 -1.14
C GLY A 61 4.53 3.75 0.27
N CYS A 62 5.36 4.79 0.37
CA CYS A 62 5.79 5.34 1.66
C CYS A 62 4.59 5.88 2.47
N ASP A 63 3.66 6.53 1.79
CA ASP A 63 2.43 7.06 2.39
C ASP A 63 1.54 5.93 2.96
N LEU A 64 1.34 4.84 2.22
CA LEU A 64 0.60 3.68 2.71
C LEU A 64 1.27 3.00 3.92
N VAL A 65 2.60 2.85 3.90
CA VAL A 65 3.35 2.31 5.05
C VAL A 65 3.12 3.15 6.29
N LEU A 66 3.16 4.49 6.18
CA LEU A 66 2.83 5.39 7.28
C LEU A 66 1.39 5.23 7.75
N CYS A 67 0.43 5.11 6.83
CA CYS A 67 -0.97 4.86 7.19
C CYS A 67 -1.13 3.60 8.03
N ILE A 68 -0.53 2.50 7.57
CA ILE A 68 -0.57 1.19 8.23
C ILE A 68 0.13 1.26 9.60
N PHE A 69 1.32 1.87 9.68
CA PHE A 69 2.06 2.03 10.93
C PHE A 69 1.26 2.85 11.96
N ILE A 70 0.75 4.02 11.54
CA ILE A 70 0.03 4.93 12.43
C ILE A 70 -1.28 4.30 12.91
N ALA A 71 -1.95 3.52 12.05
CA ALA A 71 -3.13 2.76 12.45
C ALA A 71 -2.80 1.74 13.54
N ALA A 72 -1.71 0.97 13.38
CA ALA A 72 -1.25 0.02 14.39
C ALA A 72 -0.87 0.74 15.70
N LEU A 73 -0.15 1.86 15.62
CA LEU A 73 0.26 2.67 16.78
C LEU A 73 -0.92 3.26 17.56
N LYS A 74 -1.96 3.73 16.87
CA LYS A 74 -3.15 4.33 17.49
C LYS A 74 -4.17 3.31 18.00
N SER A 75 -3.94 2.02 17.75
CA SER A 75 -4.81 0.94 18.18
C SER A 75 -4.70 0.68 19.69
N PHE A 76 -5.80 0.29 20.33
CA PHE A 76 -5.76 -0.28 21.69
C PHE A 76 -4.95 -1.59 21.75
N ARG A 77 -4.71 -2.22 20.59
CA ARG A 77 -3.90 -3.44 20.43
C ARG A 77 -2.47 -3.14 19.97
N ALA A 78 -1.99 -1.91 20.11
CA ALA A 78 -0.69 -1.48 19.58
C ALA A 78 0.47 -2.41 20.00
N ASP A 79 0.45 -2.95 21.22
CA ASP A 79 1.48 -3.90 21.68
C ASP A 79 1.59 -5.19 20.82
N LYS A 80 0.46 -5.66 20.30
CA LYS A 80 0.40 -6.84 19.43
C LYS A 80 0.62 -6.48 17.95
N CYS A 81 0.00 -5.38 17.50
CA CYS A 81 -0.06 -5.00 16.09
C CYS A 81 1.19 -4.26 15.60
N LEU A 82 1.86 -3.50 16.48
CA LEU A 82 3.00 -2.66 16.12
C LEU A 82 4.32 -3.44 16.24
N ARG A 83 4.49 -4.44 15.37
CA ARG A 83 5.68 -5.30 15.31
C ARG A 83 6.27 -5.26 13.90
N PRO A 84 7.54 -4.85 13.73
CA PRO A 84 8.54 -4.58 14.76
C PRO A 84 8.33 -3.24 15.47
N PHE A 85 8.78 -3.13 16.73
CA PHE A 85 8.72 -1.88 17.48
C PHE A 85 10.08 -1.16 17.43
N PRO A 86 10.12 0.17 17.24
CA PRO A 86 11.37 0.93 17.22
C PRO A 86 12.10 0.87 18.56
N GLN A 87 13.31 0.28 18.57
CA GLN A 87 14.05 -0.02 19.80
C GLN A 87 14.45 1.23 20.61
N TYR A 88 14.63 2.38 19.96
CA TYR A 88 14.92 3.65 20.63
C TYR A 88 13.74 4.23 21.43
N PHE A 89 12.54 3.63 21.30
CA PHE A 89 11.40 3.91 22.17
C PHE A 89 11.15 2.81 23.19
N VAL A 90 12.14 1.95 23.45
CA VAL A 90 12.10 0.94 24.51
C VAL A 90 13.01 1.40 25.63
N ASN A 91 12.51 1.40 26.85
CA ASN A 91 13.31 1.79 28.01
C ASN A 91 14.23 0.64 28.48
N GLU A 92 15.11 0.90 29.44
CA GLU A 92 16.05 -0.10 29.99
C GLU A 92 15.36 -1.32 30.62
N LYS A 93 14.06 -1.22 30.93
CA LYS A 93 13.25 -2.29 31.50
C LYS A 93 12.47 -3.09 30.45
N ASP A 94 12.77 -2.90 29.15
CA ASP A 94 12.06 -3.50 28.01
C ASP A 94 10.58 -3.05 27.88
N GLU A 95 10.23 -1.90 28.47
CA GLU A 95 8.88 -1.33 28.33
C GLU A 95 8.84 -0.36 27.14
N LYS A 96 7.80 -0.51 26.32
CA LYS A 96 7.58 0.29 25.11
C LYS A 96 6.95 1.64 25.44
N ASP A 97 7.63 2.72 25.10
CA ASP A 97 7.12 4.09 25.22
C ASP A 97 6.28 4.48 23.99
N PHE A 98 5.03 4.04 23.99
CA PHE A 98 4.04 4.42 22.97
C PHE A 98 3.72 5.93 22.99
N VAL A 99 3.90 6.61 24.14
CA VAL A 99 3.52 8.02 24.30
C VAL A 99 4.50 8.90 23.53
N SER A 100 5.80 8.69 23.74
CA SER A 100 6.85 9.44 23.01
C SER A 100 6.83 9.11 21.53
N LEU A 101 6.66 7.83 21.17
CA LEU A 101 6.52 7.41 19.77
C LEU A 101 5.37 8.15 19.06
N LYS A 102 4.20 8.21 19.70
CA LYS A 102 3.03 8.94 19.16
C LYS A 102 3.31 10.43 18.99
N LYS A 103 3.98 11.06 19.97
CA LYS A 103 4.37 12.49 19.86
C LYS A 103 5.30 12.74 18.67
N SER A 104 6.28 11.87 18.42
CA SER A 104 7.16 12.01 17.25
C SER A 104 6.40 11.81 15.93
N PHE A 105 5.47 10.85 15.88
CA PHE A 105 4.61 10.66 14.69
C PHE A 105 3.67 11.83 14.40
N ASP A 106 3.09 12.45 15.44
CA ASP A 106 2.17 13.58 15.26
C ASP A 106 2.89 14.84 14.72
N LYS A 107 4.23 14.90 14.78
CA LYS A 107 5.05 15.96 14.15
C LYS A 107 5.28 15.74 12.65
N ILE A 108 4.96 14.56 12.11
CA ILE A 108 5.26 14.24 10.71
C ILE A 108 4.28 14.99 9.79
N PRO A 109 4.75 15.92 8.94
CA PRO A 109 3.91 16.60 7.98
C PRO A 109 3.51 15.65 6.83
N PRO A 110 2.55 16.02 5.97
CA PRO A 110 2.33 15.29 4.72
C PRO A 110 3.66 15.03 3.99
N LEU A 111 3.85 13.82 3.45
CA LEU A 111 5.14 13.46 2.83
C LEU A 111 5.51 14.39 1.65
N SER A 112 4.52 14.92 0.94
CA SER A 112 4.72 15.93 -0.10
C SER A 112 5.31 17.25 0.43
N GLU A 113 4.97 17.64 1.66
CA GLU A 113 5.53 18.80 2.35
C GLU A 113 6.89 18.47 2.96
N PHE A 114 7.05 17.29 3.54
CA PHE A 114 8.34 16.79 4.06
C PHE A 114 9.46 16.90 3.01
N LEU A 115 9.17 16.56 1.75
CA LEU A 115 10.12 16.66 0.64
C LEU A 115 10.61 18.10 0.37
N ARG A 116 9.86 19.13 0.78
CA ARG A 116 10.18 20.55 0.55
C ARG A 116 10.97 21.18 1.69
N ILE A 117 10.94 20.60 2.89
CA ILE A 117 11.65 21.12 4.07
C ILE A 117 13.15 20.90 3.85
N PRO A 118 14.04 21.90 3.99
CA PRO A 118 15.48 21.70 3.93
C PRO A 118 15.97 20.65 4.93
N ALA A 119 16.97 19.83 4.58
CA ALA A 119 17.39 18.70 5.43
C ALA A 119 17.81 19.13 6.84
N GLN A 120 18.40 20.33 6.97
CA GLN A 120 18.84 20.91 8.24
C GLN A 120 17.68 21.32 9.16
N ASN A 121 16.49 21.52 8.59
CA ASN A 121 15.30 22.00 9.32
C ASN A 121 14.37 20.86 9.72
N ILE A 122 14.71 19.61 9.39
CA ILE A 122 13.90 18.44 9.76
C ILE A 122 14.26 18.06 11.20
N PRO A 123 13.28 17.96 12.11
CA PRO A 123 13.54 17.51 13.47
C PRO A 123 14.23 16.13 13.49
N GLN A 124 15.28 15.99 14.29
CA GLN A 124 16.08 14.77 14.32
C GLN A 124 15.26 13.54 14.72
N ASP A 125 14.32 13.69 15.67
CA ASP A 125 13.43 12.60 16.09
C ASP A 125 12.52 12.11 14.96
N VAL A 126 12.04 13.02 14.10
CA VAL A 126 11.26 12.67 12.90
C VAL A 126 12.15 12.00 11.86
N ALA A 127 13.36 12.52 11.63
CA ALA A 127 14.30 11.96 10.68
C ALA A 127 14.69 10.53 11.06
N ASP A 128 15.09 10.31 12.31
CA ASP A 128 15.50 8.99 12.83
C ASP A 128 14.36 7.99 12.76
N LEU A 129 13.14 8.42 13.08
CA LEU A 129 11.95 7.59 13.01
C LEU A 129 11.65 7.11 11.58
N LEU A 130 11.66 8.03 10.61
CA LEU A 130 11.42 7.69 9.22
C LEU A 130 12.56 6.87 8.61
N LEU A 131 13.81 7.19 8.97
CA LEU A 131 14.98 6.40 8.57
C LEU A 131 14.87 4.97 9.09
N TRP A 132 14.54 4.80 10.37
CA TRP A 132 14.32 3.48 10.94
C TRP A 132 13.16 2.77 10.23
N LEU A 133 12.03 3.43 10.03
CA LEU A 133 10.85 2.81 9.44
C LEU A 133 11.11 2.29 8.03
N PHE A 134 11.76 3.08 7.17
CA PHE A 134 11.95 2.71 5.77
C PHE A 134 13.23 1.90 5.49
N PHE A 135 14.24 1.99 6.35
CA PHE A 135 15.51 1.30 6.11
C PHE A 135 15.84 0.20 7.11
N ALA A 136 15.46 0.34 8.38
CA ALA A 136 15.90 -0.58 9.44
C ALA A 136 14.79 -1.54 9.93
N SER A 137 13.52 -1.17 9.83
CA SER A 137 12.40 -2.02 10.28
C SER A 137 12.32 -3.33 9.48
N GLY A 138 12.84 -3.32 8.24
CA GLY A 138 12.75 -4.41 7.28
C GLY A 138 11.31 -4.74 6.90
N ILE A 139 10.43 -3.75 6.92
CA ILE A 139 9.12 -3.78 6.25
C ILE A 139 9.36 -3.83 4.74
N PRO A 140 8.58 -4.63 3.98
CA PRO A 140 8.67 -4.68 2.52
C PRO A 140 8.35 -3.35 1.86
N ILE A 141 8.89 -3.13 0.66
CA ILE A 141 8.59 -1.94 -0.13
C ILE A 141 7.22 -2.16 -0.80
N LEU A 142 6.32 -1.20 -0.59
CA LEU A 142 5.03 -1.19 -1.27
C LEU A 142 5.15 -0.36 -2.54
N THR A 143 4.96 -0.96 -3.71
CA THR A 143 5.01 -0.23 -4.98
C THR A 143 3.60 -0.10 -5.53
N LYS A 144 3.20 1.10 -5.93
CA LYS A 144 1.87 1.30 -6.53
C LYS A 144 1.79 0.56 -7.85
N ASP A 145 0.72 -0.21 -8.00
CA ASP A 145 0.44 -1.02 -9.19
C ASP A 145 -1.00 -0.77 -9.68
N SER A 146 -1.37 -1.40 -10.78
CA SER A 146 -2.70 -1.31 -11.39
C SER A 146 -3.49 -2.61 -11.21
N VAL A 147 -4.82 -2.51 -11.24
CA VAL A 147 -5.70 -3.68 -11.09
C VAL A 147 -5.48 -4.69 -12.20
N GLU A 148 -5.18 -4.23 -13.42
CA GLU A 148 -4.96 -5.04 -14.61
C GLU A 148 -3.71 -5.92 -14.52
N ASN A 149 -2.76 -5.57 -13.64
CA ASN A 149 -1.53 -6.34 -13.42
C ASN A 149 -1.69 -7.45 -12.37
N LEU A 150 -2.87 -7.56 -11.75
CA LEU A 150 -3.15 -8.66 -10.83
C LEU A 150 -3.17 -10.00 -11.57
N PRO A 151 -2.85 -11.11 -10.90
CA PRO A 151 -2.86 -12.43 -11.52
C PRO A 151 -4.21 -12.75 -12.16
N VAL A 152 -4.20 -13.38 -13.34
CA VAL A 152 -5.41 -13.73 -14.10
C VAL A 152 -6.42 -14.53 -13.26
N SER A 153 -5.94 -15.41 -12.38
CA SER A 153 -6.80 -16.18 -11.46
C SER A 153 -7.55 -15.31 -10.44
N VAL A 154 -7.01 -14.13 -10.09
CA VAL A 154 -7.64 -13.14 -9.23
C VAL A 154 -8.65 -12.30 -10.01
N LEU A 155 -8.36 -11.99 -11.28
CA LEU A 155 -9.24 -11.22 -12.16
C LEU A 155 -10.45 -12.02 -12.65
N ASN A 156 -10.27 -13.32 -12.92
CA ASN A 156 -11.28 -14.22 -13.46
C ASN A 156 -12.19 -14.84 -12.38
N THR A 157 -12.10 -14.42 -11.12
CA THR A 157 -13.03 -14.90 -10.09
C THR A 157 -14.47 -14.60 -10.49
N LYS A 158 -15.40 -15.54 -10.25
CA LYS A 158 -16.83 -15.44 -10.65
C LYS A 158 -17.49 -14.13 -10.21
N ALA A 159 -17.01 -13.55 -9.11
CA ALA A 159 -17.19 -12.14 -8.77
C ALA A 159 -15.91 -11.39 -9.17
N SER A 160 -15.92 -10.73 -10.33
CA SER A 160 -14.87 -9.77 -10.70
C SER A 160 -14.65 -8.81 -9.51
N ILE A 161 -13.43 -8.32 -9.27
CA ILE A 161 -13.05 -7.52 -8.10
C ILE A 161 -14.04 -6.37 -7.87
N ASN A 162 -15.06 -6.63 -7.04
CA ASN A 162 -16.17 -5.74 -6.75
C ASN A 162 -16.40 -5.73 -5.23
N PRO A 163 -16.23 -4.58 -4.56
CA PRO A 163 -15.87 -3.28 -5.14
C PRO A 163 -14.44 -3.25 -5.72
N VAL A 164 -14.24 -2.40 -6.74
CA VAL A 164 -12.91 -2.13 -7.33
C VAL A 164 -12.06 -1.34 -6.34
N PRO A 165 -10.81 -1.75 -6.04
CA PRO A 165 -9.93 -0.99 -5.16
C PRO A 165 -9.51 0.33 -5.80
N GLN A 166 -9.34 1.36 -4.96
CA GLN A 166 -8.86 2.66 -5.44
C GLN A 166 -7.37 2.66 -5.73
N HIS A 167 -6.63 1.86 -4.96
CA HIS A 167 -5.20 1.68 -5.13
C HIS A 167 -4.84 0.21 -4.98
N VAL A 168 -3.93 -0.26 -5.81
CA VAL A 168 -3.28 -1.57 -5.69
C VAL A 168 -1.82 -1.32 -5.37
N PHE A 169 -1.28 -2.11 -4.46
CA PHE A 169 0.14 -2.08 -4.14
C PHE A 169 0.71 -3.49 -4.21
N GLU A 170 1.79 -3.65 -4.96
CA GLU A 170 2.62 -4.86 -4.91
C GLU A 170 3.52 -4.80 -3.67
N VAL A 171 3.64 -5.94 -2.99
CA VAL A 171 4.52 -6.13 -1.84
C VAL A 171 5.83 -6.73 -2.30
N ASN A 172 6.87 -5.90 -2.29
CA ASN A 172 8.23 -6.30 -2.65
C ASN A 172 9.01 -6.61 -1.38
N TYR A 173 9.48 -7.85 -1.25
CA TYR A 173 10.28 -8.29 -0.11
C TYR A 173 11.76 -8.22 -0.44
N SER A 174 12.61 -8.30 0.60
CA SER A 174 14.05 -8.40 0.40
C SER A 174 14.41 -9.64 -0.41
N PRO A 175 15.50 -9.61 -1.21
CA PRO A 175 15.95 -10.74 -2.02
C PRO A 175 16.09 -12.05 -1.23
N LYS A 176 16.56 -11.98 0.03
CA LYS A 176 16.67 -13.14 0.92
C LYS A 176 15.32 -13.84 1.16
N ILE A 177 14.25 -13.08 1.38
CA ILE A 177 12.91 -13.64 1.60
C ILE A 177 12.39 -14.23 0.29
N ASP A 178 12.59 -13.54 -0.82
CA ASP A 178 12.16 -14.01 -2.15
C ASP A 178 12.89 -15.28 -2.58
N GLU A 179 14.19 -15.39 -2.36
CA GLU A 179 14.95 -16.62 -2.60
C GLU A 179 14.43 -17.79 -1.76
N THR A 180 14.10 -17.53 -0.49
CA THR A 180 13.55 -18.55 0.40
C THR A 180 12.16 -18.98 -0.07
N TRP A 181 11.32 -18.05 -0.54
CA TRP A 181 10.03 -18.34 -1.16
C TRP A 181 10.19 -19.18 -2.43
N MET A 182 11.03 -18.75 -3.36
CA MET A 182 11.30 -19.47 -4.62
C MET A 182 11.78 -20.90 -4.37
N LYS A 183 12.65 -21.12 -3.37
CA LYS A 183 13.10 -22.46 -2.97
C LYS A 183 11.94 -23.36 -2.52
N ARG A 184 10.93 -22.82 -1.84
CA ARG A 184 9.73 -23.57 -1.42
C ARG A 184 8.78 -23.87 -2.59
N THR A 185 8.72 -22.98 -3.59
CA THR A 185 7.78 -23.09 -4.72
C THR A 185 8.20 -24.10 -5.79
N ARG A 186 9.52 -24.36 -5.99
CA ARG A 186 10.09 -25.03 -7.19
C ARG A 186 9.31 -26.21 -7.78
N SER A 187 8.75 -27.10 -6.96
CA SER A 187 8.04 -28.30 -7.42
C SER A 187 6.55 -28.32 -7.07
N LYS A 188 6.01 -27.21 -6.53
CA LYS A 188 4.65 -27.12 -6.03
C LYS A 188 3.84 -26.13 -6.85
N THR A 189 2.55 -26.42 -7.00
CA THR A 189 1.64 -25.49 -7.67
C THR A 189 1.30 -24.34 -6.73
N VAL A 190 1.09 -23.14 -7.27
CA VAL A 190 0.67 -21.96 -6.51
C VAL A 190 -0.68 -21.46 -6.99
N PHE A 191 -1.47 -20.93 -6.07
CA PHE A 191 -2.71 -20.24 -6.38
C PHE A 191 -2.80 -18.93 -5.59
N TYR A 192 -3.77 -18.09 -5.94
CA TYR A 192 -3.99 -16.82 -5.28
C TYR A 192 -5.32 -16.84 -4.51
N ALA A 193 -5.31 -16.26 -3.32
CA ALA A 193 -6.49 -16.13 -2.48
C ALA A 193 -6.46 -14.80 -1.70
N PHE A 194 -7.64 -14.31 -1.34
CA PHE A 194 -7.83 -13.09 -0.57
C PHE A 194 -7.75 -13.36 0.94
N HIS A 195 -7.25 -12.37 1.67
CA HIS A 195 -7.31 -12.31 3.13
C HIS A 195 -7.79 -10.93 3.57
N GLY A 196 -8.90 -10.88 4.30
CA GLY A 196 -9.41 -9.66 4.92
C GLY A 196 -8.95 -9.55 6.36
N SER A 197 -8.47 -8.38 6.76
CA SER A 197 -8.11 -8.08 8.15
C SER A 197 -8.29 -6.59 8.45
N PRO A 198 -8.49 -6.18 9.71
CA PRO A 198 -8.38 -4.79 10.11
C PRO A 198 -7.02 -4.18 9.71
N VAL A 199 -7.01 -2.95 9.21
CA VAL A 199 -5.80 -2.21 8.79
C VAL A 199 -4.71 -2.17 9.87
N ILE A 200 -5.11 -2.15 11.14
CA ILE A 200 -4.19 -2.13 12.29
C ILE A 200 -3.25 -3.34 12.32
N ASN A 201 -3.66 -4.48 11.75
CA ASN A 201 -2.85 -5.70 11.74
C ASN A 201 -1.85 -5.73 10.58
N PHE A 202 -2.04 -4.91 9.55
CA PHE A 202 -1.24 -5.00 8.32
C PHE A 202 0.22 -4.66 8.54
N TYR A 203 0.55 -3.88 9.58
CA TYR A 203 1.94 -3.59 9.90
C TYR A 203 2.70 -4.86 10.27
N SER A 204 2.16 -5.64 11.22
CA SER A 204 2.72 -6.95 11.56
C SER A 204 2.62 -7.94 10.41
N ILE A 205 1.49 -8.00 9.69
CA ILE A 205 1.32 -8.93 8.56
C ILE A 205 2.40 -8.72 7.50
N LEU A 206 2.74 -7.47 7.18
CA LEU A 206 3.78 -7.17 6.20
C LEU A 206 5.18 -7.59 6.66
N LYS A 207 5.47 -7.54 7.96
CA LYS A 207 6.78 -7.94 8.48
C LYS A 207 6.93 -9.44 8.66
N ILE A 208 5.99 -10.04 9.41
CA ILE A 208 6.11 -11.41 9.91
C ILE A 208 5.17 -12.38 9.18
N GLY A 209 4.42 -11.91 8.19
CA GLY A 209 3.46 -12.73 7.45
C GLY A 209 2.15 -12.97 8.20
N LEU A 210 1.26 -13.74 7.58
CA LEU A 210 0.00 -14.15 8.18
C LEU A 210 0.22 -15.31 9.15
N GLN A 211 -0.01 -15.08 10.44
CA GLN A 211 0.24 -16.06 11.49
C GLN A 211 -1.06 -16.64 12.04
N GLN A 212 -1.13 -17.96 12.16
CA GLN A 212 -2.31 -18.68 12.67
C GLN A 212 -2.74 -18.23 14.08
N HIS A 213 -1.79 -17.89 14.96
CA HIS A 213 -2.05 -17.56 16.36
C HIS A 213 -2.58 -16.13 16.58
N PHE A 214 -2.67 -15.32 15.52
CA PHE A 214 -3.36 -14.03 15.57
C PHE A 214 -4.84 -14.10 15.19
N SER A 215 -5.30 -15.25 14.68
CA SER A 215 -6.73 -15.53 14.52
C SER A 215 -7.38 -15.58 15.90
N SER A 216 -8.47 -14.85 16.09
CA SER A 216 -9.19 -14.88 17.37
C SER A 216 -9.81 -16.27 17.54
N GLU A 217 -9.63 -16.91 18.70
CA GLU A 217 -10.17 -18.25 19.01
C GLU A 217 -11.68 -18.38 18.72
N LYS A 218 -12.41 -17.27 18.77
CA LYS A 218 -13.87 -17.19 18.51
C LYS A 218 -14.26 -17.29 17.03
N GLU A 219 -13.31 -17.24 16.10
CA GLU A 219 -13.57 -17.21 14.64
C GLU A 219 -13.16 -18.52 13.93
N VAL A 220 -12.73 -19.52 14.70
CA VAL A 220 -12.10 -20.75 14.18
C VAL A 220 -13.13 -21.86 13.93
N ILE A 221 -14.14 -21.57 13.12
CA ILE A 221 -15.24 -22.52 12.82
C ILE A 221 -14.78 -23.76 12.05
N PHE A 222 -13.70 -23.64 11.28
CA PHE A 222 -13.14 -24.71 10.44
C PHE A 222 -11.77 -25.18 10.91
N GLY A 223 -11.50 -25.12 12.22
CA GLY A 223 -10.23 -25.54 12.80
C GLY A 223 -9.11 -24.53 12.62
N ASN A 224 -7.99 -24.75 13.33
CA ASN A 224 -6.90 -23.79 13.42
C ASN A 224 -6.21 -23.54 12.07
N GLY A 225 -5.87 -22.28 11.81
CA GLY A 225 -5.11 -21.89 10.63
C GLY A 225 -5.37 -20.44 10.21
N VAL A 226 -4.74 -20.06 9.10
CA VAL A 226 -4.99 -18.79 8.41
C VAL A 226 -6.12 -18.97 7.43
N TYR A 227 -7.16 -18.16 7.57
CA TYR A 227 -8.36 -18.21 6.72
C TYR A 227 -8.18 -17.32 5.50
N LEU A 228 -8.36 -17.91 4.33
CA LEU A 228 -8.32 -17.25 3.02
C LEU A 228 -9.61 -17.54 2.26
N SER A 229 -9.88 -16.78 1.21
CA SER A 229 -11.04 -16.99 0.34
C SER A 229 -10.71 -16.71 -1.13
N ASN A 230 -11.38 -17.40 -2.04
CA ASN A 230 -11.38 -17.02 -3.47
C ASN A 230 -12.37 -15.88 -3.79
N GLU A 231 -13.19 -15.44 -2.83
CA GLU A 231 -14.18 -14.39 -3.01
C GLU A 231 -13.83 -13.15 -2.18
N ILE A 232 -13.62 -12.03 -2.87
CA ILE A 232 -13.30 -10.75 -2.21
C ILE A 232 -14.45 -10.23 -1.32
N SER A 233 -15.70 -10.52 -1.68
CA SER A 233 -16.90 -10.12 -0.94
C SER A 233 -16.91 -10.67 0.49
N ILE A 234 -16.35 -11.87 0.69
CA ILE A 234 -16.22 -12.49 2.01
C ILE A 234 -15.17 -11.75 2.83
N CYS A 235 -14.01 -11.49 2.24
CA CYS A 235 -12.91 -10.80 2.91
C CYS A 235 -13.26 -9.35 3.29
N THR A 236 -14.19 -8.71 2.57
CA THR A 236 -14.69 -7.37 2.90
C THR A 236 -15.29 -7.31 4.31
N ASN A 237 -15.95 -8.37 4.79
CA ASN A 237 -16.52 -8.43 6.15
C ASN A 237 -15.44 -8.40 7.25
N TYR A 238 -14.22 -8.84 6.92
CA TYR A 238 -13.08 -8.89 7.83
C TYR A 238 -12.13 -7.70 7.65
N ALA A 239 -12.38 -6.83 6.66
CA ALA A 239 -11.58 -5.65 6.35
C ALA A 239 -12.38 -4.36 6.57
N PRO A 240 -12.72 -3.99 7.83
CA PRO A 240 -13.48 -2.77 8.10
C PRO A 240 -12.66 -1.51 7.77
N PHE A 241 -13.34 -0.46 7.33
CA PHE A 241 -12.72 0.87 7.19
C PHE A 241 -12.32 1.41 8.56
N ALA A 242 -11.07 1.86 8.69
CA ALA A 242 -10.60 2.54 9.90
C ALA A 242 -9.81 3.81 9.54
N LYS A 243 -9.77 4.75 10.48
CA LYS A 243 -8.93 5.96 10.37
C LYS A 243 -7.46 5.57 10.50
N THR A 244 -6.62 6.10 9.63
CA THR A 244 -5.19 5.82 9.58
C THR A 244 -4.41 7.11 9.83
N TRP A 245 -3.90 7.76 8.77
CA TRP A 245 -3.13 8.99 8.84
C TRP A 245 -3.88 10.15 8.18
N ASN A 246 -4.07 11.24 8.93
CA ASN A 246 -4.83 12.40 8.45
C ASN A 246 -4.12 13.19 7.34
N HIS A 247 -2.79 13.05 7.22
CA HIS A 247 -1.97 13.76 6.24
C HIS A 247 -1.68 12.90 5.00
N SER A 248 -2.30 11.73 4.90
CA SER A 248 -2.09 10.83 3.77
C SER A 248 -2.65 11.39 2.47
N THR A 249 -1.90 11.19 1.40
CA THR A 249 -2.27 11.56 0.03
C THR A 249 -3.26 10.57 -0.60
N ILE A 250 -3.30 9.33 -0.09
CA ILE A 250 -4.21 8.26 -0.54
C ILE A 250 -5.48 8.11 0.33
N GLY A 251 -5.79 9.12 1.14
CA GLY A 251 -7.02 9.20 1.95
C GLY A 251 -6.79 9.01 3.46
N THR A 252 -7.77 9.36 4.29
CA THR A 252 -7.63 9.36 5.76
C THR A 252 -8.27 8.15 6.45
N LYS A 253 -8.98 7.34 5.67
CA LYS A 253 -9.62 6.10 6.12
C LYS A 253 -9.40 5.03 5.07
N HIS A 254 -8.94 3.85 5.52
CA HIS A 254 -8.63 2.73 4.63
C HIS A 254 -9.27 1.45 5.13
N SER A 255 -9.68 0.63 4.18
CA SER A 255 -9.89 -0.81 4.30
C SER A 255 -8.87 -1.49 3.37
N ILE A 256 -8.24 -2.58 3.83
CA ILE A 256 -7.19 -3.27 3.09
C ILE A 256 -7.52 -4.76 3.04
N ILE A 257 -7.46 -5.32 1.83
CA ILE A 257 -7.56 -6.76 1.59
C ILE A 257 -6.23 -7.21 0.97
N ALA A 258 -5.61 -8.25 1.52
CA ALA A 258 -4.41 -8.86 0.95
C ALA A 258 -4.78 -9.84 -0.15
N VAL A 259 -4.02 -9.84 -1.24
CA VAL A 259 -3.93 -10.96 -2.19
C VAL A 259 -2.70 -11.76 -1.82
N CYS A 260 -2.91 -13.02 -1.48
CA CYS A 260 -1.85 -13.93 -1.04
C CYS A 260 -1.54 -14.93 -2.14
N GLU A 261 -0.25 -15.13 -2.40
CA GLU A 261 0.26 -16.27 -3.13
C GLU A 261 0.38 -17.44 -2.15
N VAL A 262 -0.22 -18.58 -2.51
CA VAL A 262 -0.32 -19.76 -1.63
C VAL A 262 0.23 -20.98 -2.35
N ILE A 263 1.16 -21.67 -1.69
CA ILE A 263 1.67 -22.96 -2.15
C ILE A 263 0.60 -24.03 -1.89
N ASN A 264 0.13 -24.68 -2.93
CA ASN A 264 -0.88 -25.74 -2.86
C ASN A 264 -0.23 -27.02 -2.32
N ASP A 265 -0.46 -27.28 -1.04
CA ASP A 265 0.05 -28.44 -0.32
C ASP A 265 -1.13 -29.22 0.27
N GLU A 266 -1.28 -30.50 -0.11
CA GLU A 266 -2.45 -31.31 0.27
C GLU A 266 -2.57 -31.52 1.78
N GLU A 267 -1.44 -31.52 2.50
CA GLU A 267 -1.41 -31.73 3.93
C GLU A 267 -1.78 -30.45 4.70
N ASN A 268 -1.24 -29.31 4.28
CA ASN A 268 -1.32 -28.06 5.04
C ASN A 268 -2.36 -27.05 4.50
N VAL A 269 -2.93 -27.29 3.32
CA VAL A 269 -3.98 -26.45 2.72
C VAL A 269 -5.30 -27.21 2.69
N LYS A 270 -6.19 -26.84 3.60
CA LYS A 270 -7.53 -27.42 3.75
C LYS A 270 -8.55 -26.61 2.96
N CYS A 271 -9.35 -27.27 2.16
CA CYS A 271 -10.40 -26.69 1.31
C CYS A 271 -11.35 -27.78 0.83
N LYS A 272 -12.51 -27.38 0.32
CA LYS A 272 -13.38 -28.32 -0.40
C LYS A 272 -12.70 -28.74 -1.70
N ASP A 273 -12.46 -30.04 -1.85
CA ASP A 273 -11.84 -30.64 -3.03
C ASP A 273 -12.64 -31.88 -3.42
N GLU A 274 -13.10 -31.93 -4.67
CA GLU A 274 -13.88 -33.05 -5.20
C GLU A 274 -13.07 -34.34 -5.28
N ASN A 275 -11.76 -34.23 -5.55
CA ASN A 275 -10.86 -35.36 -5.72
C ASN A 275 -10.30 -35.85 -4.38
N ASN A 276 -10.16 -34.95 -3.40
CA ASN A 276 -9.59 -35.27 -2.10
C ASN A 276 -10.44 -34.73 -0.94
N ARG A 277 -11.51 -35.46 -0.60
CA ARG A 277 -12.42 -35.11 0.51
C ARG A 277 -11.72 -34.94 1.86
N LYS A 278 -10.55 -35.54 2.08
CA LYS A 278 -9.79 -35.36 3.35
C LYS A 278 -9.33 -33.91 3.55
N ARG A 279 -9.21 -33.13 2.47
CA ARG A 279 -8.84 -31.71 2.53
C ARG A 279 -9.97 -30.83 3.04
N ALA A 280 -11.22 -31.28 2.95
CA ALA A 280 -12.38 -30.52 3.41
C ALA A 280 -12.50 -30.50 4.94
N LEU A 281 -11.77 -31.37 5.64
CA LEU A 281 -11.77 -31.48 7.09
C LEU A 281 -10.43 -31.01 7.66
N ASN A 282 -10.52 -30.21 8.72
CA ASN A 282 -9.35 -29.76 9.47
C ASN A 282 -9.42 -30.33 10.90
N GLN A 283 -8.28 -30.34 11.59
CA GLN A 283 -8.26 -30.72 13.00
C GLN A 283 -9.13 -29.75 13.81
N ASN A 284 -10.00 -30.29 14.65
CA ASN A 284 -10.94 -29.53 15.49
C ASN A 284 -11.92 -28.63 14.71
N SER A 285 -12.28 -28.98 13.47
CA SER A 285 -13.34 -28.26 12.74
C SER A 285 -14.74 -28.70 13.21
N TYR A 286 -15.69 -27.76 13.24
CA TYR A 286 -17.10 -28.05 13.53
C TYR A 286 -17.87 -28.58 12.31
N GLY A 287 -17.20 -28.69 11.16
CA GLY A 287 -17.78 -29.15 9.90
C GLY A 287 -16.78 -29.11 8.75
N GLU A 288 -17.27 -29.39 7.54
CA GLU A 288 -16.49 -29.27 6.32
C GLU A 288 -16.27 -27.81 5.91
N ILE A 289 -15.10 -27.54 5.34
CA ILE A 289 -14.76 -26.22 4.79
C ILE A 289 -15.60 -25.98 3.52
N PRO A 290 -16.31 -24.86 3.40
CA PRO A 290 -17.05 -24.52 2.19
C PRO A 290 -16.14 -24.23 1.00
N GLU A 291 -16.65 -24.35 -0.23
CA GLU A 291 -15.90 -24.20 -1.50
C GLU A 291 -15.12 -22.89 -1.62
N LYS A 292 -15.63 -21.83 -1.01
CA LYS A 292 -15.08 -20.48 -1.10
C LYS A 292 -14.00 -20.15 -0.07
N TYR A 293 -13.68 -21.09 0.82
CA TYR A 293 -12.69 -20.88 1.88
C TYR A 293 -11.50 -21.83 1.74
N PHE A 294 -10.35 -21.34 2.17
CA PHE A 294 -9.15 -22.13 2.40
C PHE A 294 -8.68 -21.89 3.84
N VAL A 295 -8.26 -22.95 4.51
CA VAL A 295 -7.59 -22.86 5.81
C VAL A 295 -6.19 -23.41 5.65
N VAL A 296 -5.20 -22.54 5.83
CA VAL A 296 -3.79 -22.90 5.72
C VAL A 296 -3.20 -23.05 7.12
N THR A 297 -2.76 -24.24 7.47
CA THR A 297 -2.21 -24.57 8.80
C THR A 297 -0.75 -24.15 8.95
N ASN A 298 -0.01 -24.11 7.84
CA ASN A 298 1.39 -23.68 7.81
C ASN A 298 1.52 -22.29 7.19
N SER A 299 1.77 -21.29 8.02
CA SER A 299 1.99 -19.89 7.60
C SER A 299 3.13 -19.69 6.60
N GLU A 300 4.13 -20.59 6.54
CA GLU A 300 5.23 -20.49 5.57
C GLU A 300 4.81 -20.75 4.12
N LEU A 301 3.60 -21.30 3.91
CA LEU A 301 3.02 -21.56 2.59
C LEU A 301 2.25 -20.37 2.04
N ILE A 302 2.24 -19.24 2.76
CA ILE A 302 1.49 -18.04 2.40
C ILE A 302 2.45 -16.86 2.30
N LYS A 303 2.35 -16.12 1.20
CA LYS A 303 3.05 -14.85 1.01
C LYS A 303 2.05 -13.80 0.57
N VAL A 304 1.98 -12.68 1.29
CA VAL A 304 1.18 -11.54 0.84
C VAL A 304 1.88 -10.92 -0.35
N LYS A 305 1.24 -10.91 -1.53
CA LYS A 305 1.83 -10.43 -2.78
C LYS A 305 1.29 -9.06 -3.20
N TYR A 306 0.00 -8.81 -2.99
CA TYR A 306 -0.61 -7.50 -3.25
C TYR A 306 -1.49 -7.04 -2.09
N LEU A 307 -1.67 -5.72 -2.00
CA LEU A 307 -2.65 -5.06 -1.13
C LEU A 307 -3.66 -4.31 -2.00
N LEU A 308 -4.93 -4.66 -1.82
CA LEU A 308 -6.07 -3.94 -2.41
C LEU A 308 -6.54 -2.92 -1.37
N VAL A 309 -6.38 -1.64 -1.69
CA VAL A 309 -6.67 -0.54 -0.77
C VAL A 309 -7.93 0.18 -1.20
N TYR A 310 -8.89 0.18 -0.30
CA TYR A 310 -10.15 0.88 -0.39
C TYR A 310 -10.07 2.09 0.52
N GLY A 311 -9.99 3.28 -0.06
CA GLY A 311 -10.19 4.52 0.68
C GLY A 311 -11.68 4.87 0.71
N ASN A 312 -12.15 5.39 1.84
CA ASN A 312 -13.40 6.14 1.79
C ASN A 312 -12.99 7.50 1.25
N GLY A 313 -13.33 7.79 -0.02
CA GLY A 313 -12.76 8.88 -0.81
C GLY A 313 -12.41 10.06 0.08
N GLY A 314 -11.12 10.42 0.11
CA GLY A 314 -10.67 11.60 0.84
C GLY A 314 -11.63 12.74 0.53
N PRO A 315 -11.95 13.64 1.48
CA PRO A 315 -12.90 14.70 1.21
C PRO A 315 -12.42 15.35 -0.08
N SER A 316 -13.23 15.28 -1.15
CA SER A 316 -12.78 15.80 -2.45
C SER A 316 -12.24 17.19 -2.16
N ALA A 317 -11.11 17.59 -2.75
CA ALA A 317 -10.48 18.86 -2.39
C ALA A 317 -11.53 19.99 -2.35
N VAL A 318 -12.53 19.92 -3.23
CA VAL A 318 -13.78 20.70 -3.23
C VAL A 318 -14.63 20.51 -1.95
N LYS A 319 -15.06 19.29 -1.58
CA LYS A 319 -15.83 19.04 -0.33
C LYS A 319 -15.08 19.46 0.94
N SER A 320 -13.76 19.25 0.99
CA SER A 320 -12.91 19.67 2.12
C SER A 320 -12.79 21.19 2.20
N PHE A 321 -12.52 21.84 1.06
CA PHE A 321 -12.45 23.29 0.92
C PHE A 321 -13.80 23.95 1.25
N VAL A 322 -14.91 23.41 0.73
CA VAL A 322 -16.27 23.91 1.00
C VAL A 322 -16.61 23.78 2.48
N LYS A 323 -16.24 22.69 3.16
CA LYS A 323 -16.43 22.60 4.62
C LYS A 323 -15.56 23.60 5.39
N LYS A 324 -14.28 23.71 5.03
CA LYS A 324 -13.33 24.62 5.70
C LYS A 324 -13.70 26.09 5.53
N HIS A 325 -14.25 26.44 4.37
CA HIS A 325 -14.60 27.82 4.01
C HIS A 325 -16.12 28.04 3.95
N PHE A 326 -16.93 27.15 4.54
CA PHE A 326 -18.40 27.18 4.45
C PHE A 326 -18.99 28.54 4.82
N LEU A 327 -18.52 29.11 5.93
CA LEU A 327 -18.99 30.41 6.42
C LEU A 327 -18.59 31.57 5.51
N TRP A 328 -17.37 31.55 4.96
CA TRP A 328 -16.93 32.54 3.98
C TRP A 328 -17.69 32.45 2.66
N ILE A 329 -17.96 31.21 2.19
CA ILE A 329 -18.76 30.97 1.00
C ILE A 329 -20.18 31.51 1.19
N LEU A 330 -20.79 31.31 2.36
CA LEU A 330 -22.11 31.87 2.68
C LEU A 330 -22.10 33.40 2.69
N ILE A 331 -21.07 34.03 3.27
CA ILE A 331 -20.93 35.50 3.29
C ILE A 331 -20.79 36.05 1.86
N VAL A 332 -19.93 35.46 1.05
CA VAL A 332 -19.74 35.88 -0.35
C VAL A 332 -21.02 35.70 -1.15
N LEU A 333 -21.71 34.56 -1.01
CA LEU A 333 -22.99 34.30 -1.67
C LEU A 333 -24.05 35.32 -1.25
N TYR A 334 -24.11 35.66 0.03
CA TYR A 334 -25.02 36.68 0.57
C TYR A 334 -24.73 38.07 -0.01
N ILE A 335 -23.45 38.48 -0.09
CA ILE A 335 -23.05 39.74 -0.72
C ILE A 335 -23.43 39.77 -2.20
N VAL A 336 -23.19 38.67 -2.94
CA VAL A 336 -23.59 38.54 -4.35
C VAL A 336 -25.11 38.65 -4.50
N MET A 337 -25.88 38.02 -3.62
CA MET A 337 -27.34 38.12 -3.61
C MET A 337 -27.80 39.57 -3.39
N LEU A 338 -27.21 40.29 -2.42
CA LEU A 338 -27.52 41.70 -2.18
C LEU A 338 -27.16 42.59 -3.38
N LEU A 339 -26.02 42.33 -4.04
CA LEU A 339 -25.64 43.02 -5.27
C LEU A 339 -26.63 42.77 -6.40
N MET A 340 -27.11 41.53 -6.57
CA MET A 340 -28.12 41.18 -7.56
C MET A 340 -29.46 41.87 -7.30
N ILE A 341 -29.91 41.92 -6.03
CA ILE A 341 -31.12 42.67 -5.64
C ILE A 341 -30.94 44.17 -5.93
N LYS A 342 -29.76 44.74 -5.64
CA LYS A 342 -29.46 46.14 -5.92
C LYS A 342 -29.43 46.43 -7.43
N LEU A 343 -28.84 45.56 -8.24
CA LEU A 343 -28.83 45.67 -9.71
C LEU A 343 -30.24 45.56 -10.32
N TYR A 344 -31.07 44.67 -9.76
CA TYR A 344 -32.48 44.53 -10.14
C TYR A 344 -33.26 45.81 -9.81
N ASN A 345 -33.09 46.34 -8.59
CA ASN A 345 -33.84 47.51 -8.11
C ASN A 345 -33.37 48.83 -8.76
N MET A 346 -32.06 48.97 -9.07
CA MET A 346 -31.53 50.14 -9.79
C MET A 346 -31.95 50.22 -11.26
N GLY A 347 -32.72 49.25 -11.78
CA GLY A 347 -33.17 49.24 -13.18
C GLY A 347 -32.03 49.14 -14.20
N LEU A 348 -30.80 48.90 -13.75
CA LEU A 348 -29.60 48.77 -14.59
C LEU A 348 -29.70 47.55 -15.50
N TRP A 349 -30.35 46.48 -15.04
CA TRP A 349 -30.63 45.31 -15.87
C TRP A 349 -31.44 45.66 -17.13
N LYS A 350 -32.38 46.63 -17.04
CA LYS A 350 -33.11 47.14 -18.21
C LYS A 350 -32.19 47.90 -19.17
N LYS A 351 -31.15 48.61 -18.67
CA LYS A 351 -30.14 49.28 -19.51
C LYS A 351 -29.20 48.27 -20.19
N SER A 352 -28.74 47.25 -19.46
CA SER A 352 -27.90 46.18 -20.02
C SER A 352 -28.64 45.34 -21.07
N ILE A 353 -29.90 44.97 -20.83
CA ILE A 353 -30.74 44.28 -21.83
C ILE A 353 -30.94 45.16 -23.08
N ARG A 354 -31.24 46.46 -22.92
CA ARG A 354 -31.38 47.37 -24.06
C ARG A 354 -30.08 47.50 -24.86
N LEU A 355 -28.91 47.50 -24.22
CA LEU A 355 -27.62 47.54 -24.90
C LEU A 355 -27.37 46.26 -25.71
N VAL A 356 -27.69 45.08 -25.15
CA VAL A 356 -27.58 43.80 -25.85
C VAL A 356 -28.54 43.74 -27.06
N TYR A 357 -29.80 44.16 -26.88
CA TYR A 357 -30.75 44.28 -27.99
C TYR A 357 -30.32 45.29 -29.06
N PHE A 358 -29.71 46.41 -28.65
CA PHE A 358 -29.19 47.42 -29.57
C PHE A 358 -28.02 46.87 -30.39
N LEU A 359 -27.07 46.18 -29.75
CA LEU A 359 -25.95 45.51 -30.42
C LEU A 359 -26.42 44.42 -31.37
N GLN A 360 -27.41 43.62 -30.98
CA GLN A 360 -28.00 42.60 -31.84
C GLN A 360 -28.66 43.21 -33.09
N LYS A 361 -29.41 44.31 -32.94
CA LYS A 361 -29.97 45.06 -34.08
C LYS A 361 -28.89 45.68 -34.96
N TYR A 362 -27.82 46.21 -34.37
CA TYR A 362 -26.69 46.77 -35.11
C TYR A 362 -25.97 45.71 -35.92
N CYS A 363 -25.74 44.52 -35.35
CA CYS A 363 -25.17 43.38 -36.06
C CYS A 363 -26.07 42.91 -37.21
N LEU A 364 -27.40 42.84 -37.02
CA LEU A 364 -28.35 42.49 -38.08
C LEU A 364 -28.35 43.54 -39.22
N ALA A 365 -28.38 44.83 -38.90
CA ALA A 365 -28.32 45.91 -39.88
C ALA A 365 -26.99 45.93 -40.65
N PHE A 366 -25.86 45.70 -39.96
CA PHE A 366 -24.55 45.58 -40.58
C PHE A 366 -24.47 44.38 -41.53
N ASN A 367 -25.04 43.23 -41.15
CA ASN A 367 -25.12 42.05 -42.01
C ASN A 367 -26.02 42.25 -43.25
N THR A 368 -27.03 43.13 -43.14
CA THR A 368 -27.91 43.47 -44.28
C THR A 368 -27.21 44.45 -45.24
N TYR A 369 -26.36 45.34 -44.72
CA TYR A 369 -25.56 46.28 -45.51
C TYR A 369 -24.40 45.60 -46.27
N LEU A 370 -23.88 44.48 -45.76
CA LEU A 370 -22.83 43.70 -46.43
C LEU A 370 -23.36 42.74 -47.51
N ASN A 371 -24.67 42.49 -47.57
CA ASN A 371 -25.30 41.55 -48.50
C ASN A 371 -26.11 42.23 -49.62
N ASN A 372 -26.09 43.57 -49.70
CA ASN A 372 -26.52 44.38 -50.85
C ASN A 372 -25.30 45.10 -51.42
#